data_AF-A0A920HH04-F1
#
_entry.id   AF-A0A920HH04-F1
#
_cell.length_a   1.000
_cell.length_b   1.000
_cell.length_c   1.000
_cell.angle_alpha   90.00
_cell.angle_beta   90.00
_cell.angle_gamma   90.00
#
_symmetry.space_group_name_H-M   'P 1'
#
loop_
_entity.id
_entity.type
_entity.pdbx_description
1 polymer ?
#
loop_
_entity_poly.entity_id
_entity_poly.type
_entity_poly.pdbx_seq_one_letter_code
_entity_poly.pdbx_strand_id
1 'polypeptide(L)'
;MISAFTEYYTALGKKPVLNIVQNSSTGAATNIIAGLATGMKSTFSSVILFAVAIWGAYELGGFYGVAISASAMMATTAMQLAIDAFGPISDNAGGVAEMSELPKEVRERTDILDSVGNTTAATGKGFAIASAALTALALFAAYVTFTGIDGINIFKADVLAALFIGGMIPVIFSALAMESVGKAAMKMVQEVRRQFKEIPGILEGKSKPDYEKCVEISTNAALKEMLLPGVLTIVTPVIIGFLMGPESLGSYMAGVAVSGVLWAIFQNNAGGAWDNAKKSFEAGVEINGKIEKKGSDAHKAAVTGDTVGDPFKDTSGPSMNILIKLTCLVGLVIAPILGDHGSDMSAFNDYNNINKSVILEVNEENPDESTLVITTKSNLNGVIVEDTEKCYGSKAELLLKVVQIREDN
;
A
#
# COMPACT_ATOMS: atom_id res chain seq x y z
N MET A 1 -14.33 9.61 -12.51
CA MET A 1 -14.69 8.20 -12.86
C MET A 1 -14.61 7.28 -11.64
N ILE A 2 -13.51 7.26 -10.89
CA ILE A 2 -13.36 6.40 -9.68
C ILE A 2 -14.50 6.61 -8.68
N SER A 3 -14.88 7.86 -8.44
CA SER A 3 -16.05 8.23 -7.63
C SER A 3 -17.34 7.58 -8.13
N ALA A 4 -17.61 7.64 -9.44
CA ALA A 4 -18.81 7.06 -10.03
C ALA A 4 -18.84 5.53 -9.94
N PHE A 5 -17.69 4.86 -10.10
CA PHE A 5 -17.59 3.42 -9.87
C PHE A 5 -17.83 3.08 -8.41
N THR A 6 -17.21 3.84 -7.49
CA THR A 6 -17.38 3.66 -6.05
C THR A 6 -18.86 3.81 -5.66
N GLU A 7 -19.50 4.89 -6.11
CA GLU A 7 -20.93 5.15 -5.90
C GLU A 7 -21.80 4.02 -6.45
N TYR A 8 -21.50 3.48 -7.64
CA TYR A 8 -22.27 2.34 -8.17
C TYR A 8 -22.23 1.11 -7.27
N TYR A 9 -21.09 0.84 -6.63
CA TYR A 9 -20.91 -0.33 -5.76
C TYR A 9 -21.39 -0.11 -4.33
N THR A 10 -21.44 1.13 -3.85
CA THR A 10 -21.76 1.41 -2.44
C THR A 10 -23.10 2.10 -2.23
N ALA A 11 -23.65 2.85 -3.19
CA ALA A 11 -24.83 3.68 -2.96
C ALA A 11 -26.15 2.88 -2.84
N LEU A 12 -27.09 3.44 -2.08
CA LEU A 12 -28.45 2.92 -1.90
C LEU A 12 -29.19 2.76 -3.24
N GLY A 13 -30.01 1.70 -3.33
CA GLY A 13 -30.83 1.44 -4.52
C GLY A 13 -30.06 0.99 -5.77
N LYS A 14 -28.72 0.89 -5.72
CA LYS A 14 -27.93 0.33 -6.82
C LYS A 14 -27.93 -1.19 -6.77
N LYS A 15 -27.81 -1.81 -7.95
CA LYS A 15 -27.86 -3.27 -8.11
C LYS A 15 -26.90 -4.05 -7.18
N PRO A 16 -25.64 -3.62 -6.95
CA PRO A 16 -24.74 -4.34 -6.05
C PRO A 16 -25.22 -4.36 -4.60
N VAL A 17 -25.68 -3.22 -4.07
CA VAL A 17 -26.20 -3.12 -2.70
C VAL A 17 -27.55 -3.84 -2.58
N LEU A 18 -28.44 -3.71 -3.55
CA LEU A 18 -29.72 -4.43 -3.57
C LEU A 18 -29.52 -5.96 -3.56
N ASN A 19 -28.46 -6.46 -4.20
CA ASN A 19 -28.12 -7.87 -4.13
C ASN A 19 -27.72 -8.30 -2.70
N ILE A 20 -26.99 -7.47 -1.95
CA ILE A 20 -26.67 -7.73 -0.53
C ILE A 20 -27.94 -7.71 0.31
N VAL A 21 -28.83 -6.73 0.09
CA VAL A 21 -30.14 -6.62 0.74
C VAL A 21 -30.96 -7.90 0.51
N GLN A 22 -31.08 -8.36 -0.75
CA GLN A 22 -31.78 -9.60 -1.09
C GLN A 22 -31.17 -10.81 -0.39
N ASN A 23 -29.85 -10.94 -0.37
CA ASN A 23 -29.16 -12.05 0.31
C ASN A 23 -29.28 -11.98 1.84
N SER A 24 -29.60 -10.82 2.43
CA SER A 24 -29.84 -10.71 3.87
C SER A 24 -31.09 -11.46 4.32
N SER A 25 -32.05 -11.69 3.40
CA SER A 25 -33.26 -12.48 3.68
C SER A 25 -32.98 -13.95 4.00
N THR A 26 -31.82 -14.47 3.59
CA THR A 26 -31.39 -15.85 3.85
C THR A 26 -30.40 -15.97 5.01
N GLY A 27 -30.06 -14.85 5.67
CA GLY A 27 -29.25 -14.80 6.89
C GLY A 27 -27.91 -14.06 6.75
N ALA A 28 -27.14 -14.06 7.84
CA ALA A 28 -25.88 -13.32 7.91
C ALA A 28 -24.78 -13.90 7.00
N ALA A 29 -24.72 -15.23 6.82
CA ALA A 29 -23.68 -15.86 6.02
C ALA A 29 -23.74 -15.46 4.54
N THR A 30 -24.92 -15.48 3.94
CA THR A 30 -25.17 -15.07 2.55
C THR A 30 -24.99 -13.57 2.36
N ASN A 31 -25.38 -12.76 3.35
CA ASN A 31 -25.07 -11.32 3.37
C ASN A 31 -23.55 -11.07 3.33
N ILE A 32 -22.76 -11.75 4.16
CA ILE A 32 -21.30 -11.60 4.19
C ILE A 32 -20.69 -12.05 2.87
N ILE A 33 -21.10 -13.20 2.33
CA ILE A 33 -20.61 -13.67 1.02
C ILE A 33 -20.91 -12.64 -0.08
N ALA A 34 -22.12 -12.07 -0.09
CA ALA A 34 -22.52 -11.08 -1.09
C ALA A 34 -21.72 -9.78 -1.01
N GLY A 35 -21.42 -9.30 0.21
CA GLY A 35 -20.62 -8.09 0.40
C GLY A 35 -19.15 -8.29 0.03
N LEU A 36 -18.54 -9.42 0.44
CA LEU A 36 -17.18 -9.78 0.03
C LEU A 36 -17.06 -9.85 -1.50
N ALA A 37 -18.00 -10.55 -2.15
CA ALA A 37 -18.02 -10.66 -3.61
C ALA A 37 -18.21 -9.29 -4.29
N THR A 38 -19.07 -8.43 -3.75
CA THR A 38 -19.29 -7.07 -4.24
C THR A 38 -18.00 -6.24 -4.16
N GLY A 39 -17.31 -6.26 -3.01
CA GLY A 39 -16.03 -5.58 -2.85
C GLY A 39 -14.98 -6.09 -3.83
N MET A 40 -14.82 -7.41 -3.97
CA MET A 40 -13.83 -8.01 -4.89
C MET A 40 -14.10 -7.60 -6.33
N LYS A 41 -15.37 -7.65 -6.77
CA LYS A 41 -15.78 -7.22 -8.12
C LYS A 41 -15.55 -5.72 -8.35
N SER A 42 -15.67 -4.90 -7.32
CA SER A 42 -15.48 -3.45 -7.43
C SER A 42 -14.07 -3.03 -7.83
N THR A 43 -13.09 -3.92 -7.63
CA THR A 43 -11.69 -3.67 -8.05
C THR A 43 -11.54 -3.63 -9.57
N PHE A 44 -12.36 -4.38 -10.30
CA PHE A 44 -12.24 -4.57 -11.75
C PHE A 44 -12.24 -3.25 -12.54
N SER A 45 -13.28 -2.43 -12.36
CA SER A 45 -13.43 -1.17 -13.12
C SER A 45 -12.37 -0.13 -12.75
N SER A 46 -12.01 -0.08 -11.46
CA SER A 46 -11.05 0.90 -10.95
C SER A 46 -9.62 0.57 -11.37
N VAL A 47 -9.23 -0.71 -11.35
CA VAL A 47 -7.89 -1.15 -11.75
C VAL A 47 -7.67 -1.01 -13.25
N ILE A 48 -8.68 -1.34 -14.08
CA ILE A 48 -8.60 -1.11 -15.53
C ILE A 48 -8.42 0.38 -15.82
N LEU A 49 -9.18 1.23 -15.12
CA LEU A 49 -9.03 2.69 -15.26
C LEU A 49 -7.62 3.16 -14.90
N PHE A 50 -7.01 2.63 -13.83
CA PHE A 50 -5.61 2.95 -13.52
C PHE A 50 -4.66 2.50 -14.62
N ALA A 51 -4.78 1.27 -15.11
CA ALA A 51 -3.91 0.78 -16.18
C ALA A 51 -3.97 1.66 -17.43
N VAL A 52 -5.19 2.05 -17.86
CA VAL A 52 -5.40 2.95 -18.99
C VAL A 52 -4.85 4.35 -18.71
N ALA A 53 -5.06 4.88 -17.50
CA ALA A 53 -4.57 6.21 -17.13
C ALA A 53 -3.03 6.26 -17.07
N ILE A 54 -2.39 5.24 -16.50
CA ILE A 54 -0.93 5.14 -16.41
C ILE A 54 -0.33 5.03 -17.80
N TRP A 55 -0.83 4.10 -18.61
CA TRP A 55 -0.29 3.89 -19.96
C TRP A 55 -0.55 5.11 -20.84
N GLY A 56 -1.78 5.66 -20.83
CA GLY A 56 -2.11 6.86 -21.60
C GLY A 56 -1.27 8.07 -21.20
N ALA A 57 -1.04 8.29 -19.89
CA ALA A 57 -0.19 9.38 -19.43
C ALA A 57 1.29 9.16 -19.80
N TYR A 58 1.75 7.90 -19.77
CA TYR A 58 3.10 7.54 -20.18
C TYR A 58 3.35 7.77 -21.68
N GLU A 59 2.42 7.40 -22.56
CA GLU A 59 2.55 7.67 -24.00
C GLU A 59 2.62 9.17 -24.33
N LEU A 60 1.98 10.02 -23.51
CA LEU A 60 1.95 11.47 -23.73
C LEU A 60 3.15 12.22 -23.15
N GLY A 61 3.84 11.68 -22.15
CA GLY A 61 4.90 12.41 -21.44
C GLY A 61 5.84 11.56 -20.59
N GLY A 62 5.93 10.25 -20.85
CA GLY A 62 6.71 9.30 -20.07
C GLY A 62 6.33 9.31 -18.58
N PHE A 63 7.29 8.98 -17.73
CA PHE A 63 7.09 9.03 -16.27
C PHE A 63 6.75 10.43 -15.75
N TYR A 64 7.18 11.49 -16.43
CA TYR A 64 6.78 12.86 -16.09
C TYR A 64 5.27 13.07 -16.32
N GLY A 65 4.73 12.56 -17.43
CA GLY A 65 3.29 12.58 -17.72
C GLY A 65 2.48 11.82 -16.67
N VAL A 66 2.98 10.67 -16.20
CA VAL A 66 2.36 9.92 -15.09
C VAL A 66 2.38 10.73 -13.79
N ALA A 67 3.51 11.34 -13.45
CA ALA A 67 3.66 12.15 -12.23
C ALA A 67 2.78 13.41 -12.23
N ILE A 68 2.71 14.14 -13.34
CA ILE A 68 1.82 15.31 -13.47
C ILE A 68 0.35 14.87 -13.43
N SER A 69 0.00 13.71 -14.00
CA SER A 69 -1.35 13.16 -13.90
C SER A 69 -1.73 12.83 -12.44
N ALA A 70 -0.79 12.29 -11.67
CA ALA A 70 -0.95 12.09 -10.23
C ALA A 70 -1.19 13.42 -9.49
N SER A 71 -0.39 14.45 -9.79
CA SER A 71 -0.53 15.79 -9.21
C SER A 71 -1.86 16.44 -9.59
N ALA A 72 -2.28 16.31 -10.86
CA ALA A 72 -3.54 16.85 -11.37
C ALA A 72 -4.74 16.19 -10.72
N MET A 73 -4.66 14.89 -10.43
CA MET A 73 -5.70 14.21 -9.65
C MET A 73 -5.92 14.92 -8.31
N MET A 74 -4.86 15.38 -7.64
CA MET A 74 -4.92 16.10 -6.35
C MET A 74 -5.35 17.58 -6.45
N ALA A 75 -5.56 18.13 -7.65
CA ALA A 75 -5.92 19.54 -7.80
C ALA A 75 -7.26 19.90 -7.12
N THR A 76 -8.16 18.91 -6.97
CA THR A 76 -9.47 19.08 -6.32
C THR A 76 -9.49 18.57 -4.87
N THR A 77 -8.33 18.33 -4.25
CA THR A 77 -8.24 17.76 -2.88
C THR A 77 -9.03 18.57 -1.85
N ALA A 78 -9.05 19.89 -1.92
CA ALA A 78 -9.82 20.72 -0.98
C ALA A 78 -11.33 20.40 -1.02
N MET A 79 -11.90 20.26 -2.22
CA MET A 79 -13.30 19.88 -2.41
C MET A 79 -13.53 18.44 -1.92
N GLN A 80 -12.61 17.53 -2.24
CA GLN A 80 -12.75 16.13 -1.84
C GLN A 80 -12.70 15.95 -0.31
N LEU A 81 -11.81 16.68 0.37
CA LEU A 81 -11.74 16.71 1.84
C LEU A 81 -12.98 17.33 2.46
N ALA A 82 -13.54 18.40 1.88
CA ALA A 82 -14.78 19.00 2.37
C ALA A 82 -15.96 18.01 2.29
N ILE A 83 -16.06 17.28 1.19
CA ILE A 83 -17.09 16.26 0.96
C ILE A 83 -16.90 15.03 1.86
N ASP A 84 -15.65 14.61 2.10
CA ASP A 84 -15.33 13.49 3.00
C ASP A 84 -15.61 13.86 4.48
N ALA A 85 -15.19 15.06 4.90
CA ALA A 85 -15.41 15.57 6.26
C ALA A 85 -16.90 15.81 6.58
N PHE A 86 -17.73 16.05 5.56
CA PHE A 86 -19.18 16.20 5.72
C PHE A 86 -19.82 14.95 6.36
N GLY A 87 -19.33 13.74 6.06
CA GLY A 87 -19.88 12.50 6.61
C GLY A 87 -19.78 12.40 8.13
N PRO A 88 -18.57 12.40 8.71
CA PRO A 88 -18.39 12.35 10.17
C PRO A 88 -19.05 13.51 10.94
N ILE A 89 -19.16 14.70 10.32
CA ILE A 89 -19.89 15.82 10.91
C ILE A 89 -21.39 15.50 11.01
N SER A 90 -21.96 14.93 9.95
CA SER A 90 -23.38 14.57 9.90
C SER A 90 -23.73 13.42 10.85
N ASP A 91 -22.85 12.42 10.94
CA ASP A 91 -22.99 11.30 11.89
C ASP A 91 -22.98 11.80 13.35
N ASN A 92 -22.00 12.63 13.72
CA ASN A 92 -21.94 13.23 15.06
C ASN A 92 -23.15 14.11 15.36
N ALA A 93 -23.64 14.88 14.39
CA ALA A 93 -24.86 15.67 14.56
C ALA A 93 -26.08 14.78 14.87
N GLY A 94 -26.19 13.64 14.19
CA GLY A 94 -27.22 12.65 14.45
C GLY A 94 -27.09 12.01 15.84
N GLY A 95 -25.88 11.64 16.26
CA GLY A 95 -25.61 11.10 17.59
C GLY A 95 -25.97 12.10 18.69
N VAL A 96 -25.61 13.38 18.52
CA VAL A 96 -25.98 14.46 19.47
C VAL A 96 -27.50 14.66 19.51
N ALA A 97 -28.18 14.59 18.36
CA ALA A 97 -29.64 14.71 18.31
C ALA A 97 -30.35 13.59 19.09
N GLU A 98 -29.89 12.34 18.95
CA GLU A 98 -30.40 11.18 19.69
C GLU A 98 -30.11 11.31 21.20
N MET A 99 -28.87 11.62 21.57
CA MET A 99 -28.45 11.76 22.98
C MET A 99 -29.11 12.95 23.70
N SER A 100 -29.58 13.95 22.95
CA SER A 100 -30.28 15.12 23.49
C SER A 100 -31.81 14.98 23.44
N GLU A 101 -32.33 13.80 23.09
CA GLU A 101 -33.78 13.51 22.98
C GLU A 101 -34.55 14.51 22.10
N LEU A 102 -33.91 14.99 21.02
CA LEU A 102 -34.56 15.92 20.08
C LEU A 102 -35.74 15.26 19.34
N PRO A 103 -36.67 16.04 18.78
CA PRO A 103 -37.78 15.50 18.00
C PRO A 103 -37.31 14.57 16.88
N LYS A 104 -38.08 13.51 16.60
CA LYS A 104 -37.74 12.48 15.60
C LYS A 104 -37.42 13.05 14.21
N GLU A 105 -38.08 14.14 13.83
CA GLU A 105 -37.81 14.84 12.56
C GLU A 105 -36.34 15.30 12.45
N VAL A 106 -35.70 15.70 13.55
CA VAL A 106 -34.28 16.08 13.56
C VAL A 106 -33.42 14.86 13.25
N ARG A 107 -33.70 13.72 13.89
CA ARG A 107 -32.99 12.45 13.66
C ARG A 107 -33.17 11.96 12.22
N GLU A 108 -34.39 11.99 11.70
CA GLU A 108 -34.69 11.64 10.30
C GLU A 108 -33.89 12.50 9.31
N ARG A 109 -33.80 13.81 9.54
CA ARG A 109 -32.98 14.71 8.72
C ARG A 109 -31.49 14.37 8.80
N THR A 110 -30.98 14.12 10.00
CA THR A 110 -29.56 13.74 10.17
C THR A 110 -29.24 12.37 9.57
N ASP A 111 -30.17 11.40 9.61
CA ASP A 111 -29.98 10.08 9.03
C ASP A 111 -29.90 10.14 7.49
N ILE A 112 -30.66 11.04 6.87
CA ILE A 112 -30.54 11.34 5.43
C ILE A 112 -29.15 11.91 5.12
N LEU A 113 -28.68 12.88 5.91
CA LEU A 113 -27.36 13.49 5.72
C LEU A 113 -26.22 12.47 5.93
N ASP A 114 -26.32 11.64 6.96
CA ASP A 114 -25.36 10.56 7.26
C ASP A 114 -25.34 9.51 6.13
N SER A 115 -26.48 9.16 5.54
CA SER A 115 -26.50 8.29 4.35
C SER A 115 -25.75 8.88 3.16
N VAL A 116 -25.87 10.19 2.91
CA VAL A 116 -25.07 10.90 1.90
C VAL A 116 -23.60 10.92 2.32
N GLY A 117 -23.33 11.14 3.61
CA GLY A 117 -22.04 11.07 4.27
C GLY A 117 -21.27 9.76 3.99
N ASN A 118 -21.93 8.61 4.10
CA ASN A 118 -21.26 7.32 3.91
C ASN A 118 -20.87 7.06 2.45
N THR A 119 -21.71 7.52 1.51
CA THR A 119 -21.41 7.44 0.07
C THR A 119 -20.27 8.40 -0.32
N THR A 120 -20.28 9.60 0.25
CA THR A 120 -19.25 10.63 0.04
C THR A 120 -17.91 10.23 0.68
N ALA A 121 -17.93 9.64 1.87
CA ALA A 121 -16.76 9.07 2.53
C ALA A 121 -16.15 7.92 1.73
N ALA A 122 -16.97 6.99 1.21
CA ALA A 122 -16.48 5.93 0.33
C ALA A 122 -15.81 6.52 -0.93
N THR A 123 -16.41 7.55 -1.52
CA THR A 123 -15.84 8.27 -2.66
C THR A 123 -14.51 8.94 -2.33
N GLY A 124 -14.41 9.62 -1.17
CA GLY A 124 -13.18 10.23 -0.66
C GLY A 124 -12.08 9.20 -0.46
N LYS A 125 -12.40 8.07 0.16
CA LYS A 125 -11.51 6.91 0.33
C LYS A 125 -11.02 6.37 -1.01
N GLY A 126 -11.93 6.19 -1.99
CA GLY A 126 -11.58 5.75 -3.34
C GLY A 126 -10.62 6.71 -4.06
N PHE A 127 -10.85 8.01 -3.93
CA PHE A 127 -9.95 9.05 -4.45
C PHE A 127 -8.58 9.04 -3.75
N ALA A 128 -8.56 8.88 -2.42
CA ALA A 128 -7.31 8.81 -1.65
C ALA A 128 -6.45 7.61 -2.07
N ILE A 129 -7.06 6.44 -2.29
CA ILE A 129 -6.38 5.24 -2.80
C ILE A 129 -5.79 5.48 -4.18
N ALA A 130 -6.58 6.07 -5.07
CA ALA A 130 -6.18 6.37 -6.43
C ALA A 130 -5.00 7.35 -6.50
N SER A 131 -5.06 8.40 -5.70
CA SER A 131 -3.94 9.30 -5.46
C SER A 131 -2.71 8.54 -4.97
N ALA A 132 -2.88 7.61 -4.04
CA ALA A 132 -1.78 6.77 -3.54
C ALA A 132 -1.10 5.96 -4.63
N ALA A 133 -1.89 5.29 -5.48
CA ALA A 133 -1.39 4.48 -6.57
C ALA A 133 -0.54 5.30 -7.54
N LEU A 134 -1.06 6.45 -7.98
CA LEU A 134 -0.36 7.34 -8.92
C LEU A 134 0.86 8.01 -8.28
N THR A 135 0.77 8.39 -7.00
CA THR A 135 1.90 8.95 -6.26
C THR A 135 3.01 7.91 -6.10
N ALA A 136 2.69 6.65 -5.79
CA ALA A 136 3.67 5.57 -5.69
C ALA A 136 4.46 5.37 -6.99
N LEU A 137 3.79 5.49 -8.14
CA LEU A 137 4.45 5.44 -9.46
C LEU A 137 5.40 6.62 -9.69
N ALA A 138 5.00 7.83 -9.29
CA ALA A 138 5.89 8.99 -9.36
C ALA A 138 7.13 8.81 -8.44
N LEU A 139 6.91 8.26 -7.24
CA LEU A 139 7.98 7.92 -6.31
C LEU A 139 8.89 6.81 -6.87
N PHE A 140 8.39 5.88 -7.69
CA PHE A 140 9.23 4.90 -8.37
C PHE A 140 10.18 5.53 -9.38
N ALA A 141 9.69 6.46 -10.19
CA ALA A 141 10.55 7.17 -11.14
C ALA A 141 11.69 7.88 -10.41
N ALA A 142 11.39 8.56 -9.29
CA ALA A 142 12.39 9.19 -8.45
C ALA A 142 13.35 8.16 -7.79
N TYR A 143 12.83 7.04 -7.31
CA TYR A 143 13.62 5.98 -6.68
C TYR A 143 14.66 5.38 -7.65
N VAL A 144 14.25 5.08 -8.88
CA VAL A 144 15.16 4.59 -9.93
C VAL A 144 16.27 5.61 -10.19
N THR A 145 15.93 6.90 -10.28
CA THR A 145 16.92 7.97 -10.47
C THR A 145 17.90 8.08 -9.29
N PHE A 146 17.42 8.00 -8.05
CA PHE A 146 18.31 8.14 -6.87
C PHE A 146 19.16 6.91 -6.59
N THR A 147 18.71 5.71 -6.99
CA THR A 147 19.49 4.48 -6.80
C THR A 147 20.45 4.19 -7.95
N GLY A 148 20.27 4.83 -9.11
CA GLY A 148 21.08 4.59 -10.30
C GLY A 148 20.83 3.24 -10.98
N ILE A 149 19.76 2.53 -10.60
CA ILE A 149 19.39 1.26 -11.26
C ILE A 149 18.82 1.53 -12.67
N ASP A 150 19.10 0.66 -13.62
CA ASP A 150 18.56 0.78 -14.99
C ASP A 150 17.05 0.45 -15.06
N GLY A 151 16.54 -0.27 -14.05
CA GLY A 151 15.15 -0.70 -13.97
C GLY A 151 14.98 -1.86 -13.00
N ILE A 152 13.76 -2.40 -12.93
CA ILE A 152 13.43 -3.56 -12.09
C ILE A 152 13.24 -4.77 -12.99
N ASN A 153 14.18 -5.73 -12.93
CA ASN A 153 14.13 -6.95 -13.73
C ASN A 153 13.49 -8.12 -12.96
N ILE A 154 12.21 -8.37 -13.22
CA ILE A 154 11.44 -9.46 -12.59
C ILE A 154 11.92 -10.88 -12.94
N PHE A 155 12.88 -11.04 -13.86
CA PHE A 155 13.51 -12.33 -14.13
C PHE A 155 14.60 -12.70 -13.13
N LYS A 156 15.06 -11.75 -12.30
CA LYS A 156 16.00 -12.04 -11.20
C LYS A 156 15.24 -12.66 -10.02
N ALA A 157 15.80 -13.72 -9.44
CA ALA A 157 15.11 -14.52 -8.43
C ALA A 157 14.84 -13.74 -7.12
N ASP A 158 15.79 -12.92 -6.68
CA ASP A 158 15.67 -12.02 -5.53
C ASP A 158 14.61 -10.93 -5.77
N VAL A 159 14.62 -10.31 -6.95
CA VAL A 159 13.64 -9.28 -7.35
C VAL A 159 12.23 -9.86 -7.40
N LEU A 160 12.05 -11.04 -7.97
CA LEU A 160 10.75 -11.72 -8.02
C LEU A 160 10.30 -12.16 -6.63
N ALA A 161 11.19 -12.66 -5.79
CA ALA A 161 10.88 -13.00 -4.40
C ALA A 161 10.42 -11.77 -3.61
N ALA A 162 11.13 -10.65 -3.76
CA ALA A 162 10.78 -9.38 -3.13
C ALA A 162 9.39 -8.88 -3.57
N LEU A 163 9.00 -9.10 -4.84
CA LEU A 163 7.66 -8.77 -5.35
C LEU A 163 6.55 -9.52 -4.59
N PHE A 164 6.72 -10.83 -4.39
CA PHE A 164 5.75 -11.65 -3.64
C PHE A 164 5.70 -11.26 -2.17
N ILE A 165 6.85 -10.98 -1.55
CA ILE A 165 6.92 -10.46 -0.18
C ILE A 165 6.15 -9.13 -0.08
N GLY A 166 6.39 -8.21 -1.01
CA GLY A 166 5.68 -6.93 -1.07
C GLY A 166 4.18 -7.11 -1.26
N GLY A 167 3.76 -8.00 -2.16
CA GLY A 167 2.35 -8.31 -2.41
C GLY A 167 1.62 -8.89 -1.19
N MET A 168 2.33 -9.60 -0.31
CA MET A 168 1.80 -10.16 0.94
C MET A 168 1.55 -9.09 2.01
N ILE A 169 2.36 -8.03 2.08
CA ILE A 169 2.34 -7.06 3.18
C ILE A 169 0.96 -6.40 3.38
N PRO A 170 0.26 -5.91 2.33
CA PRO A 170 -1.11 -5.39 2.49
C PRO A 170 -2.11 -6.39 3.08
N VAL A 171 -1.96 -7.68 2.77
CA VAL A 171 -2.81 -8.76 3.30
C VAL A 171 -2.57 -8.95 4.79
N ILE A 172 -1.30 -9.05 5.19
CA ILE A 172 -0.91 -9.21 6.59
C ILE A 172 -1.26 -7.97 7.40
N PHE A 173 -1.00 -6.77 6.88
CA PHE A 173 -1.39 -5.52 7.51
C PHE A 173 -2.91 -5.49 7.77
N SER A 174 -3.70 -5.87 6.76
CA SER A 174 -5.16 -5.96 6.88
C SER A 174 -5.58 -6.92 7.98
N ALA A 175 -4.99 -8.12 8.03
CA ALA A 175 -5.29 -9.12 9.05
C ALA A 175 -4.97 -8.59 10.47
N LEU A 176 -3.80 -7.97 10.65
CA LEU A 176 -3.40 -7.39 11.94
C LEU A 176 -4.35 -6.27 12.38
N ALA A 177 -4.70 -5.36 11.47
CA ALA A 177 -5.65 -4.28 11.75
C ALA A 177 -7.03 -4.82 12.14
N MET A 178 -7.54 -5.80 11.40
CA MET A 178 -8.83 -6.43 11.68
C MET A 178 -8.85 -7.18 13.01
N GLU A 179 -7.79 -7.94 13.31
CA GLU A 179 -7.67 -8.67 14.58
C GLU A 179 -7.61 -7.70 15.77
N SER A 180 -6.91 -6.57 15.61
CA SER A 180 -6.81 -5.50 16.60
C SER A 180 -8.18 -4.92 16.94
N VAL A 181 -8.98 -4.58 15.92
CA VAL A 181 -10.34 -4.09 16.10
C VAL A 181 -11.23 -5.16 16.74
N GLY A 182 -11.13 -6.41 16.30
CA GLY A 182 -11.91 -7.53 16.88
C GLY A 182 -11.64 -7.74 18.37
N LYS A 183 -10.37 -7.67 18.80
CA LYS A 183 -9.98 -7.74 20.22
C LYS A 183 -10.56 -6.57 21.02
N ALA A 184 -10.48 -5.35 20.48
CA ALA A 184 -11.01 -4.15 21.14
C ALA A 184 -12.54 -4.19 21.23
N ALA A 185 -13.22 -4.58 20.15
CA ALA A 185 -14.67 -4.70 20.09
C ALA A 185 -15.19 -5.76 21.09
N MET A 186 -14.51 -6.90 21.23
CA MET A 186 -14.90 -7.92 22.22
C MET A 186 -14.84 -7.38 23.65
N LYS A 187 -13.78 -6.64 24.00
CA LYS A 187 -13.66 -5.98 25.32
C LYS A 187 -14.77 -4.94 25.52
N MET A 188 -15.06 -4.15 24.48
CA MET A 188 -16.15 -3.16 24.50
C MET A 188 -17.51 -3.82 24.75
N VAL A 189 -17.82 -4.91 24.04
CA VAL A 189 -19.08 -5.65 24.21
C VAL A 189 -19.20 -6.24 25.62
N GLN A 190 -18.12 -6.82 26.14
CA GLN A 190 -18.10 -7.36 27.50
C GLN A 190 -18.33 -6.27 28.55
N GLU A 191 -17.71 -5.09 28.38
CA GLU A 191 -17.88 -3.96 29.29
C GLU A 191 -19.30 -3.38 29.24
N VAL A 192 -19.86 -3.14 28.06
CA VAL A 192 -21.24 -2.65 27.91
C VAL A 192 -22.24 -3.65 28.53
N ARG A 193 -22.04 -4.95 28.32
CA ARG A 193 -22.87 -6.00 28.97
C ARG A 193 -22.71 -6.01 30.49
N ARG A 194 -21.50 -5.80 31.00
CA ARG A 194 -21.23 -5.70 32.43
C ARG A 194 -21.99 -4.51 33.02
N GLN A 195 -21.91 -3.34 32.40
CA GLN A 195 -22.63 -2.14 32.85
C GLN A 195 -24.15 -2.36 32.88
N PHE A 196 -24.73 -2.94 31.82
CA PHE A 196 -26.17 -3.26 31.79
C PHE A 196 -26.60 -4.25 32.87
N LYS A 197 -25.72 -5.17 33.28
CA LYS A 197 -26.03 -6.18 34.30
C LYS A 197 -25.82 -5.66 35.73
N GLU A 198 -24.76 -4.90 35.95
CA GLU A 198 -24.26 -4.55 37.29
C GLU A 198 -24.72 -3.17 37.78
N ILE A 199 -25.03 -2.24 36.87
CA ILE A 199 -25.46 -0.88 37.24
C ILE A 199 -27.00 -0.79 37.11
N PRO A 200 -27.76 -0.77 38.22
CA PRO A 200 -29.21 -0.69 38.17
C PRO A 200 -29.67 0.64 37.59
N GLY A 201 -30.74 0.65 36.79
CA GLY A 201 -31.34 1.88 36.27
C GLY A 201 -30.81 2.32 34.91
N ILE A 202 -29.79 1.68 34.32
CA ILE A 202 -29.26 2.08 32.99
C ILE A 202 -30.29 1.80 31.90
N LEU A 203 -30.86 0.59 31.84
CA LEU A 203 -31.83 0.22 30.81
C LEU A 203 -33.15 0.98 30.95
N GLU A 204 -33.47 1.41 32.17
CA GLU A 204 -34.62 2.26 32.47
C GLU A 204 -34.34 3.76 32.26
N GLY A 205 -33.13 4.15 31.86
CA GLY A 205 -32.73 5.54 31.64
C GLY A 205 -32.60 6.40 32.91
N LYS A 206 -32.54 5.77 34.09
CA LYS A 206 -32.47 6.44 35.40
C LYS A 206 -31.05 6.64 35.93
N SER A 207 -30.10 5.86 35.42
CA SER A 207 -28.69 5.90 35.83
C SER A 207 -27.80 6.22 34.64
N LYS A 208 -26.72 6.97 34.88
CA LYS A 208 -25.73 7.29 33.84
C LYS A 208 -24.78 6.10 33.61
N PRO A 209 -24.55 5.70 32.36
CA PRO A 209 -23.48 4.76 32.01
C PRO A 209 -22.09 5.31 32.35
N ASP A 210 -21.12 4.41 32.53
CA ASP A 210 -19.71 4.75 32.65
C ASP A 210 -19.09 4.83 31.25
N TYR A 211 -19.07 6.04 30.70
CA TYR A 211 -18.48 6.31 29.39
C TYR A 211 -16.95 6.27 29.42
N GLU A 212 -16.33 6.63 30.55
CA GLU A 212 -14.88 6.72 30.70
C GLU A 212 -14.24 5.34 30.50
N LYS A 213 -14.86 4.29 31.05
CA LYS A 213 -14.36 2.92 30.86
C LYS A 213 -14.35 2.47 29.40
N CYS A 214 -15.39 2.81 28.64
CA CYS A 214 -15.44 2.52 27.21
C CYS A 214 -14.34 3.27 26.44
N VAL A 215 -14.13 4.56 26.76
CA VAL A 215 -13.05 5.38 26.17
C VAL A 215 -11.66 4.82 26.51
N GLU A 216 -11.45 4.38 27.75
CA GLU A 216 -10.19 3.79 28.19
C GLU A 216 -9.88 2.51 27.40
N ILE A 217 -10.87 1.64 27.20
CA ILE A 217 -10.73 0.38 26.44
C ILE A 217 -10.30 0.64 25.01
N SER A 218 -11.00 1.55 24.30
CA SER A 218 -10.68 1.86 22.91
C SER A 218 -9.34 2.57 22.77
N THR A 219 -9.02 3.49 23.68
CA THR A 219 -7.74 4.25 23.69
C THR A 219 -6.55 3.32 23.90
N ASN A 220 -6.59 2.49 24.95
CA ASN A 220 -5.49 1.58 25.26
C ASN A 220 -5.28 0.53 24.17
N ALA A 221 -6.37 0.02 23.58
CA ALA A 221 -6.29 -0.90 22.46
C ALA A 221 -5.68 -0.21 21.22
N ALA A 222 -6.17 0.97 20.84
CA ALA A 222 -5.64 1.69 19.69
C ALA A 222 -4.14 2.00 19.82
N LEU A 223 -3.70 2.50 20.98
CA LEU A 223 -2.29 2.82 21.23
C LEU A 223 -1.38 1.60 21.15
N LYS A 224 -1.80 0.47 21.73
CA LYS A 224 -0.97 -0.74 21.77
C LYS A 224 -0.95 -1.47 20.44
N GLU A 225 -2.11 -1.64 19.82
CA GLU A 225 -2.26 -2.48 18.63
C GLU A 225 -1.77 -1.77 17.36
N MET A 226 -1.73 -0.43 17.30
CA MET A 226 -1.19 0.29 16.13
C MET A 226 0.32 0.14 15.93
N LEU A 227 1.06 -0.23 16.98
CA LEU A 227 2.52 -0.32 16.95
C LEU A 227 2.99 -1.38 15.93
N LEU A 228 2.40 -2.57 15.97
CA LEU A 228 2.87 -3.69 15.15
C LEU A 228 2.68 -3.42 13.64
N PRO A 229 1.49 -3.01 13.14
CA PRO A 229 1.33 -2.63 11.72
C PRO A 229 2.23 -1.45 11.31
N GLY A 230 2.44 -0.47 12.21
CA GLY A 230 3.31 0.67 11.94
C GLY A 230 4.78 0.27 11.80
N VAL A 231 5.30 -0.52 12.73
CA VAL A 231 6.67 -1.05 12.69
C VAL A 231 6.87 -1.92 11.46
N LEU A 232 5.92 -2.81 11.14
CA LEU A 232 5.97 -3.64 9.93
C LEU A 232 6.17 -2.79 8.67
N THR A 233 5.44 -1.68 8.55
CA THR A 233 5.49 -0.79 7.38
C THR A 233 6.84 -0.09 7.21
N ILE A 234 7.49 0.28 8.31
CA ILE A 234 8.75 1.03 8.28
C ILE A 234 9.96 0.09 8.19
N VAL A 235 9.97 -0.97 8.99
CA VAL A 235 11.14 -1.86 9.14
C VAL A 235 11.31 -2.77 7.93
N THR A 236 10.23 -3.29 7.35
CA THR A 236 10.32 -4.23 6.22
C THR A 236 11.04 -3.65 5.00
N PRO A 237 10.71 -2.47 4.45
CA PRO A 237 11.45 -1.91 3.32
C PRO A 237 12.93 -1.64 3.66
N VAL A 238 13.25 -1.27 4.91
CA VAL A 238 14.63 -1.10 5.36
C VAL A 238 15.39 -2.43 5.30
N ILE A 239 14.81 -3.50 5.84
CA ILE A 239 15.40 -4.84 5.80
C ILE A 239 15.62 -5.30 4.35
N ILE A 240 14.61 -5.16 3.49
CA ILE A 240 14.70 -5.57 2.08
C ILE A 240 15.78 -4.74 1.36
N GLY A 241 15.83 -3.44 1.57
CA GLY A 241 16.83 -2.55 0.98
C GLY A 241 18.26 -2.96 1.31
N PHE A 242 18.56 -3.16 2.59
CA PHE A 242 19.93 -3.49 3.03
C PHE A 242 20.33 -4.96 2.78
N LEU A 243 19.39 -5.90 2.75
CA LEU A 243 19.72 -7.33 2.53
C LEU A 243 19.66 -7.76 1.07
N MET A 244 18.74 -7.20 0.28
CA MET A 244 18.47 -7.64 -1.10
C MET A 244 18.82 -6.58 -2.14
N GLY A 245 19.20 -5.37 -1.71
CA GLY A 245 19.64 -4.30 -2.59
C GLY A 245 18.53 -3.44 -3.20
N PRO A 246 18.91 -2.40 -3.95
CA PRO A 246 17.99 -1.37 -4.42
C PRO A 246 16.95 -1.89 -5.43
N GLU A 247 17.33 -2.82 -6.31
CA GLU A 247 16.41 -3.35 -7.32
C GLU A 247 15.30 -4.21 -6.68
N SER A 248 15.67 -5.07 -5.74
CA SER A 248 14.72 -5.90 -4.97
C SER A 248 13.79 -5.05 -4.11
N LEU A 249 14.29 -3.98 -3.48
CA LEU A 249 13.44 -3.03 -2.75
C LEU A 249 12.44 -2.33 -3.68
N GLY A 250 12.86 -1.91 -4.87
CA GLY A 250 11.95 -1.35 -5.87
C GLY A 250 10.82 -2.33 -6.22
N SER A 251 11.14 -3.60 -6.39
CA SER A 251 10.16 -4.67 -6.65
C SER A 251 9.22 -4.94 -5.47
N TYR A 252 9.75 -4.97 -4.25
CA TYR A 252 8.95 -5.06 -3.03
C TYR A 252 7.93 -3.92 -2.95
N MET A 253 8.37 -2.68 -3.14
CA MET A 253 7.49 -1.52 -3.13
C MET A 253 6.42 -1.63 -4.24
N ALA A 254 6.75 -2.13 -5.44
CA ALA A 254 5.79 -2.37 -6.50
C ALA A 254 4.73 -3.42 -6.10
N GLY A 255 5.14 -4.49 -5.42
CA GLY A 255 4.24 -5.49 -4.86
C GLY A 255 3.28 -4.90 -3.82
N VAL A 256 3.79 -4.08 -2.90
CA VAL A 256 2.97 -3.36 -1.91
C VAL A 256 1.97 -2.45 -2.58
N ALA A 257 2.38 -1.71 -3.62
CA ALA A 257 1.51 -0.79 -4.35
C ALA A 257 0.36 -1.52 -5.07
N VAL A 258 0.66 -2.54 -5.89
CA VAL A 258 -0.35 -3.25 -6.68
C VAL A 258 -1.32 -4.02 -5.78
N SER A 259 -0.80 -4.77 -4.80
CA SER A 259 -1.65 -5.50 -3.86
C SER A 259 -2.44 -4.55 -2.95
N GLY A 260 -1.79 -3.49 -2.47
CA GLY A 260 -2.40 -2.51 -1.58
C GLY A 260 -3.58 -1.80 -2.22
N VAL A 261 -3.48 -1.40 -3.49
CA VAL A 261 -4.60 -0.78 -4.23
C VAL A 261 -5.79 -1.72 -4.32
N LEU A 262 -5.56 -3.01 -4.64
CA LEU A 262 -6.62 -4.01 -4.73
C LEU A 262 -7.33 -4.18 -3.38
N TRP A 263 -6.55 -4.38 -2.31
CA TRP A 263 -7.09 -4.57 -0.96
C TRP A 263 -7.82 -3.34 -0.43
N ALA A 264 -7.30 -2.15 -0.69
CA ALA A 264 -7.92 -0.90 -0.26
C ALA A 264 -9.29 -0.71 -0.90
N ILE A 265 -9.41 -0.90 -2.21
CA ILE A 265 -10.68 -0.77 -2.94
C ILE A 265 -11.65 -1.84 -2.47
N PHE A 266 -11.19 -3.08 -2.38
CA PHE A 266 -11.99 -4.21 -1.91
C PHE A 266 -12.61 -3.93 -0.55
N GLN A 267 -11.80 -3.56 0.44
CA GLN A 267 -12.26 -3.38 1.82
C GLN A 267 -13.17 -2.19 1.97
N ASN A 268 -12.80 -1.03 1.40
CA ASN A 268 -13.61 0.17 1.49
C ASN A 268 -14.98 0.00 0.84
N ASN A 269 -15.02 -0.63 -0.34
CA ASN A 269 -16.28 -0.82 -1.05
C ASN A 269 -17.14 -1.94 -0.44
N ALA A 270 -16.55 -3.03 0.06
CA ALA A 270 -17.30 -4.06 0.77
C ALA A 270 -17.96 -3.49 2.03
N GLY A 271 -17.18 -2.79 2.87
CA GLY A 271 -17.71 -2.16 4.09
C GLY A 271 -18.77 -1.10 3.81
N GLY A 272 -18.55 -0.22 2.83
CA GLY A 272 -19.55 0.78 2.44
C GLY A 272 -20.83 0.15 1.88
N ALA A 273 -20.72 -0.96 1.13
CA ALA A 273 -21.88 -1.66 0.59
C ALA A 273 -22.69 -2.40 1.68
N TRP A 274 -22.04 -2.97 2.70
CA TRP A 274 -22.73 -3.56 3.85
C TRP A 274 -23.48 -2.51 4.68
N ASP A 275 -22.85 -1.37 4.95
CA ASP A 275 -23.47 -0.27 5.69
C ASP A 275 -24.73 0.26 4.98
N ASN A 276 -24.61 0.55 3.69
CA ASN A 276 -25.77 1.00 2.91
C ASN A 276 -26.81 -0.11 2.71
N ALA A 277 -26.42 -1.38 2.68
CA ALA A 277 -27.39 -2.47 2.74
C ALA A 277 -28.20 -2.46 4.05
N LYS A 278 -27.54 -2.25 5.21
CA LYS A 278 -28.22 -2.07 6.51
C LYS A 278 -29.15 -0.86 6.47
N LYS A 279 -28.69 0.31 6.01
CA LYS A 279 -29.51 1.53 5.90
C LYS A 279 -30.73 1.37 5.00
N SER A 280 -30.67 0.50 3.98
CA SER A 280 -31.84 0.19 3.14
C SER A 280 -32.99 -0.40 3.97
N PHE A 281 -32.70 -1.24 4.97
CA PHE A 281 -33.71 -1.78 5.89
C PHE A 281 -34.22 -0.75 6.91
N GLU A 282 -33.38 0.21 7.30
CA GLU A 282 -33.78 1.31 8.20
C GLU A 282 -34.75 2.28 7.51
N ALA A 283 -34.55 2.54 6.21
CA ALA A 283 -35.47 3.31 5.37
C ALA A 283 -36.74 2.52 4.98
N GLY A 284 -36.72 1.20 5.13
CA GLY A 284 -37.78 0.28 4.69
C GLY A 284 -37.57 -0.11 3.23
N VAL A 285 -37.24 -1.39 3.00
CA VAL A 285 -36.94 -1.92 1.67
C VAL A 285 -37.85 -3.08 1.31
N GLU A 286 -38.28 -3.13 0.07
CA GLU A 286 -39.10 -4.23 -0.44
C GLU A 286 -38.22 -5.42 -0.83
N ILE A 287 -38.50 -6.57 -0.24
CA ILE A 287 -37.86 -7.85 -0.56
C ILE A 287 -38.98 -8.86 -0.82
N ASN A 288 -38.99 -9.46 -2.01
CA ASN A 288 -39.95 -10.49 -2.40
C ASN A 288 -41.43 -10.07 -2.16
N GLY A 289 -41.78 -8.81 -2.44
CA GLY A 289 -43.14 -8.28 -2.26
C GLY A 289 -43.51 -7.91 -0.82
N LYS A 290 -42.56 -7.96 0.12
CA LYS A 290 -42.76 -7.57 1.52
C LYS A 290 -41.81 -6.44 1.90
N ILE A 291 -42.35 -5.40 2.53
CA ILE A 291 -41.53 -4.31 3.08
C ILE A 291 -40.91 -4.80 4.39
N GLU A 292 -39.60 -5.04 4.34
CA GLU A 292 -38.78 -5.36 5.50
C GLU A 292 -38.26 -4.06 6.14
N LYS A 293 -38.31 -3.99 7.47
CA LYS A 293 -37.97 -2.80 8.26
C LYS A 293 -37.02 -3.14 9.39
N LYS A 294 -36.52 -2.09 10.07
CA LYS A 294 -35.72 -2.18 11.29
C LYS A 294 -36.30 -3.20 12.28
N GLY A 295 -35.45 -4.10 12.76
CA GLY A 295 -35.79 -5.14 13.74
C GLY A 295 -36.13 -6.51 13.14
N SER A 296 -36.35 -6.62 11.83
CA SER A 296 -36.54 -7.92 11.19
C SER A 296 -35.26 -8.77 11.20
N ASP A 297 -35.39 -10.08 10.98
CA ASP A 297 -34.23 -10.97 10.97
C ASP A 297 -33.28 -10.68 9.81
N ALA A 298 -33.82 -10.23 8.66
CA ALA A 298 -33.02 -9.74 7.54
C ALA A 298 -32.24 -8.46 7.91
N HIS A 299 -32.86 -7.55 8.67
CA HIS A 299 -32.16 -6.38 9.20
C HIS A 299 -31.04 -6.77 10.17
N LYS A 300 -31.26 -7.74 11.08
CA LYS A 300 -30.19 -8.23 11.98
C LYS A 300 -29.02 -8.86 11.22
N ALA A 301 -29.31 -9.58 10.12
CA ALA A 301 -28.28 -10.11 9.23
C ALA A 301 -27.48 -8.98 8.56
N ALA A 302 -28.15 -7.91 8.10
CA ALA A 302 -27.49 -6.75 7.53
C ALA A 302 -26.64 -5.98 8.55
N VAL A 303 -27.10 -5.83 9.80
CA VAL A 303 -26.31 -5.27 10.91
C VAL A 303 -25.06 -6.11 11.15
N THR A 304 -25.16 -7.44 11.10
CA THR A 304 -23.99 -8.31 11.23
C THR A 304 -22.98 -8.07 10.11
N GLY A 305 -23.44 -7.95 8.86
CA GLY A 305 -22.59 -7.58 7.72
C GLY A 305 -21.88 -6.24 7.90
N ASP A 306 -22.60 -5.22 8.36
CA ASP A 306 -22.04 -3.89 8.64
C ASP A 306 -20.95 -3.95 9.71
N THR A 307 -21.18 -4.68 10.81
CA THR A 307 -20.15 -4.85 11.86
C THR A 307 -18.90 -5.61 11.39
N VAL A 308 -19.02 -6.46 10.37
CA VAL A 308 -17.86 -7.06 9.67
C VAL A 308 -17.17 -6.04 8.76
N GLY A 309 -17.95 -5.13 8.18
CA GLY A 309 -17.50 -4.06 7.30
C GLY A 309 -16.83 -2.86 8.00
N ASP A 310 -17.11 -2.60 9.28
CA ASP A 310 -16.53 -1.47 10.02
C ASP A 310 -14.99 -1.52 10.07
N PRO A 311 -14.35 -2.63 10.48
CA PRO A 311 -12.88 -2.73 10.43
C PRO A 311 -12.34 -2.60 8.99
N PHE A 312 -13.11 -3.04 7.99
CA PHE A 312 -12.70 -2.96 6.59
C PHE A 312 -12.66 -1.51 6.11
N LYS A 313 -13.77 -0.77 6.26
CA LYS A 313 -13.94 0.55 5.68
C LYS A 313 -13.33 1.67 6.53
N ASP A 314 -13.15 1.47 7.83
CA ASP A 314 -12.71 2.53 8.75
C ASP A 314 -11.36 2.26 9.43
N THR A 315 -10.77 1.08 9.24
CA THR A 315 -9.44 0.76 9.78
C THR A 315 -8.49 0.27 8.70
N SER A 316 -8.65 -0.97 8.21
CA SER A 316 -7.66 -1.59 7.32
C SER A 316 -7.64 -0.96 5.93
N GLY A 317 -8.81 -0.75 5.32
CA GLY A 317 -8.95 -0.26 3.95
C GLY A 317 -8.36 1.13 3.73
N PRO A 318 -8.72 2.16 4.54
CA PRO A 318 -8.13 3.49 4.41
C PRO A 318 -6.64 3.52 4.74
N SER A 319 -6.19 2.68 5.68
CA SER A 319 -4.77 2.58 6.07
C SER A 319 -3.87 2.08 4.94
N MET A 320 -4.41 1.33 3.96
CA MET A 320 -3.64 0.89 2.79
C MET A 320 -3.02 2.04 1.99
N ASN A 321 -3.73 3.17 1.84
CA ASN A 321 -3.17 4.36 1.17
C ASN A 321 -1.91 4.86 1.89
N ILE A 322 -1.92 4.86 3.22
CA ILE A 322 -0.77 5.25 4.03
C ILE A 322 0.33 4.20 3.93
N LEU A 323 0.00 2.92 4.03
CA LEU A 323 0.95 1.80 3.88
C LEU A 323 1.75 1.92 2.57
N ILE A 324 1.06 2.15 1.44
CA ILE A 324 1.67 2.32 0.13
C ILE A 324 2.60 3.53 0.12
N LYS A 325 2.09 4.71 0.48
CA LYS A 325 2.87 5.96 0.44
C LYS A 325 4.07 5.92 1.37
N LEU A 326 3.88 5.43 2.59
CA LEU A 326 4.94 5.35 3.59
C LEU A 326 6.01 4.34 3.19
N THR A 327 5.63 3.18 2.66
CA THR A 327 6.59 2.19 2.14
C THR A 327 7.44 2.80 1.02
N CYS A 328 6.82 3.48 0.06
CA CYS A 328 7.56 4.14 -1.02
C CYS A 328 8.44 5.29 -0.53
N LEU A 329 7.95 6.07 0.43
CA LEU A 329 8.70 7.19 1.02
C LEU A 329 9.93 6.69 1.79
N VAL A 330 9.78 5.64 2.62
CA VAL A 330 10.92 5.04 3.34
C VAL A 330 11.95 4.51 2.35
N GLY A 331 11.51 3.80 1.30
CA GLY A 331 12.40 3.34 0.23
C GLY A 331 13.15 4.49 -0.46
N LEU A 332 12.46 5.59 -0.75
CA LEU A 332 13.06 6.80 -1.33
C LEU A 332 14.07 7.47 -0.39
N VAL A 333 13.79 7.52 0.91
CA VAL A 333 14.69 8.12 1.91
C VAL A 333 16.00 7.34 2.03
N ILE A 334 15.95 6.00 1.93
CA ILE A 334 17.15 5.15 1.98
C ILE A 334 17.81 4.97 0.61
N ALA A 335 17.15 5.36 -0.48
CA ALA A 335 17.66 5.20 -1.84
C ALA A 335 19.08 5.76 -2.05
N PRO A 336 19.44 6.97 -1.56
CA PRO A 336 20.81 7.50 -1.71
C PRO A 336 21.86 6.72 -0.92
N ILE A 337 21.47 5.97 0.11
CA ILE A 337 22.39 5.11 0.88
C ILE A 337 22.64 3.80 0.11
N LEU A 338 21.62 3.32 -0.59
CA LEU A 338 21.68 2.09 -1.39
C LEU A 338 22.30 2.31 -2.78
N GLY A 339 22.12 3.50 -3.36
CA GLY A 339 22.73 3.91 -4.62
C GLY A 339 24.16 4.39 -4.39
N ASP A 340 25.13 3.69 -4.98
CA ASP A 340 26.56 4.05 -5.12
C ASP A 340 27.33 4.55 -3.87
N HIS A 341 26.77 4.38 -2.68
CA HIS A 341 27.45 4.50 -1.38
C HIS A 341 27.47 3.18 -0.60
N GLY A 342 26.81 2.14 -1.10
CA GLY A 342 26.78 0.79 -0.53
C GLY A 342 27.89 -0.15 -1.01
N SER A 343 28.70 0.27 -1.98
CA SER A 343 29.84 -0.49 -2.50
C SER A 343 31.12 -0.34 -1.66
N ASP A 344 31.07 0.35 -0.51
CA ASP A 344 32.24 0.50 0.38
C ASP A 344 32.25 -0.45 1.59
N MET A 345 31.19 -1.25 1.82
CA MET A 345 31.11 -2.15 2.98
C MET A 345 31.28 -3.64 2.69
N SER A 346 31.68 -3.98 1.46
CA SER A 346 32.19 -5.31 1.08
C SER A 346 33.41 -5.25 0.13
N ALA A 347 34.02 -4.08 -0.04
CA ALA A 347 35.20 -3.87 -0.89
C ALA A 347 36.40 -3.28 -0.12
N PHE A 348 36.61 -3.68 1.14
CA PHE A 348 37.92 -3.55 1.78
C PHE A 348 38.86 -4.63 1.22
N ASN A 349 39.14 -4.62 -0.09
CA ASN A 349 40.28 -5.34 -0.67
C ASN A 349 40.61 -5.04 -2.14
N ASP A 350 40.14 -3.97 -2.79
CA ASP A 350 40.55 -3.74 -4.19
C ASP A 350 40.65 -2.26 -4.61
N TYR A 351 41.41 -1.48 -3.84
CA TYR A 351 42.01 -0.24 -4.35
C TYR A 351 43.44 -0.54 -4.83
N ASN A 352 43.58 -1.20 -5.99
CA ASN A 352 44.76 -1.16 -6.89
C ASN A 352 44.66 -2.19 -8.03
N ASN A 353 43.59 -2.18 -8.84
CA ASN A 353 43.58 -2.99 -10.06
C ASN A 353 44.38 -2.31 -11.18
N ILE A 354 45.70 -2.54 -11.20
CA ILE A 354 46.57 -2.33 -12.36
C ILE A 354 46.48 -3.58 -13.23
N ASN A 355 45.89 -3.48 -14.42
CA ASN A 355 45.87 -4.60 -15.36
C ASN A 355 47.03 -4.45 -16.35
N LYS A 356 48.07 -5.30 -16.19
CA LYS A 356 49.19 -5.39 -17.15
C LYS A 356 48.97 -6.56 -18.10
N SER A 357 48.90 -6.30 -19.40
CA SER A 357 48.94 -7.33 -20.44
C SER A 357 50.33 -7.37 -21.06
N VAL A 358 50.93 -8.55 -21.11
CA VAL A 358 52.29 -8.76 -21.62
C VAL A 358 52.24 -9.71 -22.82
N ILE A 359 52.75 -9.28 -23.96
CA ILE A 359 52.80 -10.04 -25.21
C ILE A 359 54.27 -10.18 -25.62
N LEU A 360 54.77 -11.42 -25.67
CA LEU A 360 56.10 -11.75 -26.16
C LEU A 360 56.00 -12.30 -27.59
N GLU A 361 56.58 -11.59 -28.55
CA GLU A 361 56.74 -12.05 -29.92
C GLU A 361 58.17 -12.58 -30.10
N VAL A 362 58.28 -13.90 -30.22
CA VAL A 362 59.57 -14.59 -30.39
C VAL A 362 59.85 -14.75 -31.87
N ASN A 363 61.01 -14.25 -32.31
CA ASN A 363 61.51 -14.51 -33.66
C ASN A 363 62.15 -15.91 -33.69
N GLU A 364 61.52 -16.86 -34.38
CA GLU A 364 61.99 -18.26 -34.44
C GLU A 364 63.22 -18.44 -35.33
N GLU A 365 63.49 -17.53 -36.27
CA GLU A 365 64.65 -17.59 -37.16
C GLU A 365 65.89 -16.94 -36.54
N ASN A 366 65.72 -15.93 -35.69
CA ASN A 366 66.82 -15.24 -35.00
C ASN A 366 66.44 -14.92 -33.54
N PRO A 367 66.70 -15.83 -32.58
CA PRO A 367 66.25 -15.71 -31.19
C PRO A 367 66.81 -14.50 -30.43
N ASP A 368 67.88 -13.90 -30.95
CA ASP A 368 68.52 -12.69 -30.40
C ASP A 368 67.78 -11.38 -30.77
N GLU A 369 66.79 -11.45 -31.66
CA GLU A 369 65.97 -10.33 -32.13
C GLU A 369 64.48 -10.53 -31.81
N SER A 370 64.18 -10.90 -30.56
CA SER A 370 62.79 -11.02 -30.09
C SER A 370 62.26 -9.70 -29.55
N THR A 371 60.93 -9.53 -29.54
CA THR A 371 60.27 -8.30 -29.08
C THR A 371 59.28 -8.61 -27.95
N LEU A 372 59.31 -7.81 -26.89
CA LEU A 372 58.36 -7.87 -25.78
C LEU A 372 57.57 -6.57 -25.72
N VAL A 373 56.24 -6.67 -25.76
CA VAL A 373 55.31 -5.55 -25.63
C VAL A 373 54.59 -5.66 -24.29
N ILE A 374 54.69 -4.62 -23.46
CA ILE A 374 54.04 -4.53 -22.15
C ILE A 374 53.04 -3.39 -22.23
N THR A 375 51.76 -3.70 -22.04
CA THR A 375 50.70 -2.68 -21.98
C THR A 375 50.15 -2.65 -20.57
N THR A 376 50.26 -1.49 -19.90
CA THR A 376 49.78 -1.26 -18.55
C THR A 376 48.54 -0.38 -18.59
N LYS A 377 47.40 -0.88 -18.12
CA LYS A 377 46.18 -0.10 -17.92
C LYS A 377 46.02 0.26 -16.46
N SER A 378 46.04 1.55 -16.18
CA SER A 378 45.88 2.10 -14.83
C SER A 378 44.62 2.97 -14.77
N ASN A 379 43.80 2.76 -13.75
CA ASN A 379 42.65 3.63 -13.48
C ASN A 379 43.09 4.73 -12.49
N LEU A 380 43.25 5.95 -13.01
CA LEU A 380 43.55 7.14 -12.20
C LEU A 380 42.30 8.00 -12.14
N ASN A 381 41.61 7.99 -11.01
CA ASN A 381 40.43 8.83 -10.74
C ASN A 381 39.33 8.71 -11.82
N GLY A 382 39.04 7.50 -12.30
CA GLY A 382 37.99 7.24 -13.30
C GLY A 382 38.44 7.44 -14.75
N VAL A 383 39.70 7.80 -14.98
CA VAL A 383 40.31 7.89 -16.32
C VAL A 383 41.21 6.69 -16.53
N ILE A 384 40.93 5.89 -17.57
CA ILE A 384 41.78 4.78 -17.98
C ILE A 384 42.97 5.35 -18.75
N VAL A 385 44.17 5.19 -18.20
CA VAL A 385 45.45 5.53 -18.85
C VAL A 385 46.10 4.23 -19.31
N GLU A 386 46.44 4.16 -20.59
CA GLU A 386 47.13 3.03 -21.22
C GLU A 386 48.54 3.45 -21.60
N ASP A 387 49.54 2.78 -21.03
CA ASP A 387 50.96 2.97 -21.35
C ASP A 387 51.53 1.71 -21.99
N THR A 388 52.31 1.86 -23.06
CA THR A 388 52.85 0.73 -23.84
C THR A 388 54.37 0.85 -23.97
N GLU A 389 55.09 -0.10 -23.38
CA GLU A 389 56.53 -0.23 -23.47
C GLU A 389 56.91 -1.36 -24.44
N LYS A 390 57.90 -1.11 -25.31
CA LYS A 390 58.48 -2.13 -26.21
C LYS A 390 59.94 -2.37 -25.88
N CYS A 391 60.28 -3.61 -25.60
CA CYS A 391 61.64 -4.07 -25.31
C CYS A 391 62.14 -5.01 -26.42
N TYR A 392 63.43 -4.92 -26.72
CA TYR A 392 64.11 -5.77 -27.70
C TYR A 392 65.28 -6.48 -27.01
N GLY A 393 65.52 -7.74 -27.36
CA GLY A 393 66.64 -8.51 -26.80
C GLY A 393 66.52 -10.00 -27.08
N SER A 394 67.44 -10.77 -26.50
CA SER A 394 67.41 -12.22 -26.63
C SER A 394 66.20 -12.82 -25.91
N LYS A 395 65.69 -13.95 -26.42
CA LYS A 395 64.57 -14.68 -25.82
C LYS A 395 64.76 -14.95 -24.32
N ALA A 396 65.99 -15.26 -23.89
CA ALA A 396 66.30 -15.53 -22.48
C ALA A 396 66.18 -14.29 -21.59
N GLU A 397 66.64 -13.13 -22.07
CA GLU A 397 66.53 -11.85 -21.35
C GLU A 397 65.08 -11.38 -21.23
N LEU A 398 64.31 -11.51 -22.32
CA LEU A 398 62.90 -11.10 -22.33
C LEU A 398 62.03 -12.01 -21.43
N LEU A 399 62.31 -13.32 -21.38
CA LEU A 399 61.63 -14.23 -20.46
C LEU A 399 61.90 -13.90 -18.99
N LEU A 400 63.14 -13.53 -18.65
CA LEU A 400 63.47 -13.07 -17.29
C LEU A 400 62.68 -11.81 -16.91
N LYS A 401 62.55 -10.85 -17.84
CA LYS A 401 61.72 -9.65 -17.65
C LYS A 401 60.23 -9.98 -17.44
N VAL A 402 59.68 -10.94 -18.19
CA VAL A 402 58.29 -11.39 -18.04
C VAL A 402 58.06 -12.02 -16.65
N VAL A 403 59.03 -12.80 -16.15
CA VAL A 403 58.95 -13.41 -14.81
C VAL A 403 58.97 -12.34 -13.72
N GLN A 404 59.86 -11.33 -13.81
CA GLN A 404 59.91 -10.21 -12.87
C GLN A 404 58.57 -9.43 -12.82
N ILE A 405 57.99 -9.13 -13.98
CA ILE A 405 56.70 -8.42 -14.07
C ILE A 405 55.55 -9.23 -13.44
N ARG A 406 55.65 -10.57 -13.45
CA ARG A 406 54.65 -11.47 -12.86
C ARG A 406 54.80 -11.61 -11.34
N GLU A 407 55.98 -11.36 -10.78
CA GLU A 407 56.20 -11.33 -9.33
C GLU A 407 55.85 -9.97 -8.70
N ASP A 408 55.88 -8.90 -9.48
CA ASP A 408 55.54 -7.52 -9.06
C ASP A 408 54.04 -7.15 -9.21
N ASN A 409 53.20 -8.05 -9.71
CA ASN A 409 51.73 -7.94 -9.76
C ASN A 409 51.11 -8.99 -8.84
#